data_AF-A0A8T4X253-F1
#
_entry.id   AF-A0A8T4X253-F1
#
_cell.length_a   1.000
_cell.length_b   1.000
_cell.length_c   1.000
_cell.angle_alpha   90.00
_cell.angle_beta   90.00
_cell.angle_gamma   90.00
#
_symmetry.space_group_name_H-M   'P 1'
#
loop_
_entity.id
_entity.type
_entity.pdbx_description
1 polymer ?
#
loop_
_entity_poly.entity_id
_entity_poly.type
_entity_poly.pdbx_seq_one_letter_code
_entity_poly.pdbx_strand_id
1 'polypeptide(L)' 'MGLFTKKILEYQQKKLVQAENSLKSHITKKKQLKEIGTEKDIANQDKMIKIWSANIEKIKREINKIQIKE' A
#
# COMPACT_ATOMS: atom_id res chain seq x y z
N MET A 1 11.61 9.66 21.40
CA MET A 1 10.30 9.96 20.79
C MET A 1 9.48 11.01 21.49
N GLY A 2 9.41 12.21 20.90
CA GLY A 2 8.45 13.23 21.32
C GLY A 2 7.01 12.81 20.98
N LEU A 3 6.02 13.32 21.73
CA LEU A 3 4.60 12.97 21.54
C LEU A 3 4.10 13.23 20.11
N PHE A 4 4.56 14.31 19.48
CA PHE A 4 4.21 14.65 18.10
C PHE A 4 4.79 13.65 17.10
N THR A 5 6.07 13.30 17.22
CA THR A 5 6.72 12.30 16.36
C THR A 5 6.02 10.95 16.48
N LYS A 6 5.66 10.53 17.70
CA LYS A 6 4.92 9.28 17.93
C LYS A 6 3.58 9.26 17.20
N LYS A 7 2.79 10.34 17.28
CA LYS A 7 1.51 10.46 16.57
C LYS A 7 1.67 10.42 15.05
N ILE A 8 2.71 11.06 14.52
CA ILE A 8 3.01 11.03 13.08
C ILE A 8 3.39 9.61 12.65
N LEU A 9 4.22 8.90 13.43
CA LEU A 9 4.61 7.52 13.15
C LEU A 9 3.38 6.60 13.15
N GLU A 10 2.52 6.68 14.18
CA GLU A 10 1.28 5.90 14.26
C GLU A 10 0.36 6.15 13.06
N TYR A 11 0.25 7.41 12.62
CA TYR A 11 -0.54 7.76 11.44
C TYR A 11 0.02 7.14 10.15
N GLN A 12 1.34 7.17 9.97
CA GLN A 12 1.99 6.56 8.81
C GLN A 12 1.87 5.02 8.82
N GLN A 13 1.95 4.39 10.00
CA GLN A 13 1.72 2.95 10.15
C GLN A 13 0.28 2.57 9.80
N LYS A 14 -0.72 3.38 10.21
CA LYS A 14 -2.13 3.15 9.80
C LYS A 14 -2.31 3.25 8.29
N LYS A 15 -1.68 4.25 7.65
CA LYS A 15 -1.66 4.37 6.18
C LYS A 15 -1.04 3.15 5.50
N LEU A 16 0.06 2.64 6.05
CA LEU A 16 0.73 1.45 5.52
C LEU A 16 -0.21 0.24 5.50
N VAL A 17 -0.87 -0.04 6.63
CA VAL A 17 -1.82 -1.15 6.75
C VAL A 17 -2.98 -0.99 5.76
N GLN A 18 -3.52 0.22 5.61
CA GLN A 18 -4.58 0.48 4.63
C GLN A 18 -4.11 0.22 3.20
N ALA A 19 -2.91 0.71 2.83
CA ALA A 19 -2.34 0.50 1.50
C ALA A 19 -2.06 -0.99 1.21
N GLU A 20 -1.56 -1.74 2.19
CA GLU A 20 -1.32 -3.19 2.09
C GLU A 20 -2.65 -3.96 1.91
N ASN A 21 -3.71 -3.56 2.61
CA ASN A 21 -5.05 -4.14 2.44
C ASN A 21 -5.62 -3.85 1.04
N SER A 22 -5.47 -2.62 0.53
CA SER A 22 -5.87 -2.26 -0.83
C SER A 22 -5.11 -3.07 -1.87
N LEU A 23 -3.79 -3.19 -1.74
CA LEU A 23 -2.96 -4.02 -2.62
C LEU A 23 -3.44 -5.48 -2.61
N LYS A 24 -3.65 -6.06 -1.43
CA LYS A 24 -4.15 -7.43 -1.28
C LYS A 24 -5.51 -7.60 -1.96
N SER A 25 -6.42 -6.64 -1.83
CA SER A 25 -7.71 -6.66 -2.51
C SER A 25 -7.57 -6.71 -4.04
N HIS A 26 -6.71 -5.87 -4.62
CA HIS A 26 -6.46 -5.86 -6.06
C HIS A 26 -5.81 -7.15 -6.56
N ILE A 27 -4.87 -7.73 -5.79
CA ILE A 27 -4.28 -9.03 -6.11
C ILE A 27 -5.34 -10.13 -6.12
N THR A 28 -6.21 -10.17 -5.11
CA THR A 28 -7.30 -11.16 -5.04
C THR A 28 -8.29 -10.98 -6.18
N LYS A 29 -8.71 -9.75 -6.49
CA LYS A 29 -9.58 -9.46 -7.63
C LYS A 29 -8.94 -9.89 -8.95
N LYS A 30 -7.64 -9.64 -9.15
CA LYS A 30 -6.92 -10.11 -10.34
C LYS A 30 -6.97 -11.63 -10.46
N LYS A 31 -6.79 -12.36 -9.35
CA LYS A 31 -6.88 -13.83 -9.34
C LYS A 31 -8.28 -14.31 -9.75
N GLN A 32 -9.33 -13.69 -9.23
CA GLN A 32 -10.73 -14.01 -9.60
C GLN A 32 -11.02 -13.70 -11.08
N LEU A 33 -10.46 -12.62 -11.60
CA LEU A 33 -10.61 -12.24 -13.01
C LEU A 33 -9.87 -13.17 -13.99
N LYS A 34 -8.99 -14.07 -13.53
CA LYS A 34 -8.35 -15.04 -14.44
C LYS A 34 -9.34 -16.03 -15.06
N GLU A 35 -10.46 -16.30 -14.39
CA GLU A 35 -11.44 -17.30 -14.82
C GLU A 35 -12.59 -16.69 -15.63
N ILE A 36 -12.93 -15.43 -15.34
CA ILE A 36 -14.16 -14.78 -15.86
C ILE A 36 -13.95 -13.35 -16.38
N GLY A 37 -12.75 -12.79 -16.21
CA GLY A 37 -12.48 -11.38 -16.48
C GLY A 37 -11.99 -11.13 -17.91
N THR A 38 -12.17 -9.89 -18.37
CA THR A 38 -11.59 -9.46 -19.65
C THR A 38 -10.11 -9.10 -19.48
N GLU A 39 -9.34 -9.12 -20.57
CA GLU A 39 -7.95 -8.64 -20.56
C GLU A 39 -7.83 -7.20 -20.03
N LYS A 40 -8.83 -6.37 -20.33
CA LYS A 40 -8.90 -4.98 -19.85
C LYS A 40 -9.04 -4.91 -18.33
N ASP A 41 -9.85 -5.77 -17.72
CA ASP A 41 -10.05 -5.81 -16.27
C ASP A 41 -8.78 -6.29 -15.56
N ILE A 42 -8.14 -7.32 -16.12
CA ILE A 42 -6.85 -7.84 -15.61
C ILE A 42 -5.77 -6.75 -15.68
N ALA A 43 -5.67 -6.07 -16.83
CA ALA A 43 -4.72 -4.96 -17.02
C ALA A 43 -4.99 -3.79 -16.05
N ASN A 44 -6.27 -3.51 -15.74
CA ASN A 44 -6.63 -2.50 -14.76
C ASN A 44 -6.19 -2.91 -13.34
N GLN A 45 -6.40 -4.16 -12.93
CA GLN A 45 -5.88 -4.64 -11.64
C GLN A 45 -4.35 -4.58 -11.61
N ASP A 46 -3.66 -4.89 -12.70
CA ASP A 46 -2.19 -4.77 -12.77
C ASP A 46 -1.69 -3.34 -12.58
N LYS A 47 -2.37 -2.36 -13.18
CA LYS A 47 -2.08 -0.94 -12.94
C LYS A 47 -2.26 -0.59 -11.47
N MET A 48 -3.38 -1.01 -10.86
CA MET A 48 -3.65 -0.74 -9.45
C MET A 48 -2.63 -1.40 -8.51
N ILE A 49 -2.24 -2.65 -8.79
CA ILE A 49 -1.19 -3.37 -8.05
C ILE A 49 0.11 -2.58 -8.09
N LYS A 50 0.54 -2.10 -9.27
CA LYS A 50 1.77 -1.29 -9.40
C LYS A 50 1.69 0.01 -8.61
N ILE A 51 0.56 0.72 -8.69
CA ILE A 51 0.35 1.99 -7.97
C ILE A 51 0.43 1.77 -6.45
N TRP A 52 -0.28 0.78 -5.93
CA TRP A 52 -0.31 0.51 -4.50
C TRP A 52 1.02 -0.02 -3.97
N SER A 53 1.73 -0.86 -4.73
CA SER A 53 3.09 -1.28 -4.38
C SER A 53 4.04 -0.09 -4.26
N ALA A 54 4.04 0.83 -5.24
CA ALA A 54 4.88 2.03 -5.18
C ALA A 54 4.49 2.96 -4.02
N ASN A 55 3.20 3.04 -3.68
CA ASN A 55 2.72 3.81 -2.54
C ASN A 55 3.22 3.23 -1.21
N ILE A 56 3.14 1.90 -1.05
CA ILE A 56 3.66 1.18 0.12
C ILE A 56 5.15 1.45 0.32
N GLU A 57 5.96 1.42 -0.74
CA GLU A 57 7.39 1.73 -0.66
C GLU A 57 7.65 3.17 -0.18
N LYS A 58 6.88 4.14 -0.67
CA LYS A 58 6.99 5.55 -0.22
C LYS A 58 6.66 5.68 1.26
N ILE A 59 5.57 5.07 1.72
CA ILE A 59 5.17 5.09 3.13
C ILE A 59 6.24 4.42 4.01
N LYS A 60 6.78 3.27 3.59
CA LYS A 60 7.88 2.59 4.31
C LYS A 60 9.13 3.47 4.42
N ARG A 61 9.50 4.20 3.36
CA ARG A 61 10.61 5.16 3.40
C ARG A 61 10.35 6.32 4.36
N GLU A 62 9.13 6.85 4.40
CA GLU A 62 8.75 7.92 5.34
C GLU A 62 8.81 7.45 6.79
N ILE A 63 8.27 6.26 7.09
CA ILE A 63 8.36 5.62 8.41
C ILE A 63 9.83 5.50 8.83
N ASN A 64 10.68 4.95 7.97
CA ASN A 64 12.09 4.76 8.27
C ASN A 64 12.81 6.09 8.54
N LYS A 65 12.51 7.15 7.77
CA LYS A 65 13.06 8.49 8.02
C LYS A 65 12.67 9.05 9.39
N ILE A 66 11.45 8.76 9.86
CA ILE A 66 10.99 9.18 11.18
C ILE A 66 11.75 8.41 12.27
N GLN A 67 11.92 7.10 12.09
CA GLN A 67 12.58 6.23 13.07
C GLN A 67 14.10 6.47 13.16
N ILE A 68 14.77 6.85 12.07
CA ILE A 68 16.21 7.16 12.06
C ILE A 68 16.51 8.56 12.63
N LYS A 69 15.56 9.50 12.52
CA LYS A 69 15.73 10.87 13.02
C LYS A 69 15.54 11.02 14.53
N GLU A 70 15.25 9.92 15.20
CA GLU A 70 15.02 9.83 16.64
C GLU A 70 16.07 8.98 17.34
#